data_AF-A3P4F5-F1
#
_entry.id   AF-A3P4F5-F1
#
_cell.length_a   1.000
_cell.length_b   1.000
_cell.length_c   1.000
_cell.angle_alpha   90.00
_cell.angle_beta   90.00
_cell.angle_gamma   90.00
#
_symmetry.space_group_name_H-M   'P 1'
#
loop_
_entity.id
_entity.type
_entity.pdbx_description
1 polymer ?
#
loop_
_entity_poly.entity_id
_entity_poly.type
_entity_poly.pdbx_seq_one_letter_code
_entity_poly.pdbx_strand_id
1 'polypeptide(L)'
;MTGNAASRESGRIRADPARTRPASDMFRRIRTPRRVVSRRRPHRRPFSAAAHIDLRINSWRRAFERSRIVGIPNDLPRARGRLPMSRDLLLLLEPGFTDPRHPGERFVCPGSVPIEGLLASDPSKQPRLDIRRLPFARPREAAIAALDADHQGLPVLILGDDAPPPDDALALGQTRFVTDSRRILELLAERHGFPKLH
;
A
#
# COMPACT_ATOMS: atom_id res chain seq x y z
N MET A 1 -9.75 17.23 65.52
CA MET A 1 -9.63 16.78 64.12
C MET A 1 -8.55 15.72 64.14
N THR A 2 -8.71 14.43 63.84
CA THR A 2 -9.73 13.55 63.23
C THR A 2 -9.17 12.14 63.49
N GLY A 3 -9.90 11.21 64.15
CA GLY A 3 -10.45 9.97 63.56
C GLY A 3 -9.40 9.00 62.97
N ASN A 4 -9.46 7.67 63.06
CA ASN A 4 -10.37 6.70 63.66
C ASN A 4 -9.77 5.28 63.42
N ALA A 5 -10.15 4.32 64.28
CA ALA A 5 -10.38 2.89 64.04
C ALA A 5 -9.43 2.03 63.17
N ALA A 6 -8.81 1.03 63.81
CA ALA A 6 -8.51 -0.26 63.18
C ALA A 6 -9.03 -1.40 64.07
N SER A 7 -10.17 -1.96 63.70
CA SER A 7 -10.69 -3.22 64.24
C SER A 7 -11.69 -3.81 63.26
N ARG A 8 -11.71 -5.15 63.25
CA ARG A 8 -12.66 -6.07 62.59
C ARG A 8 -12.25 -6.48 61.17
N GLU A 9 -12.36 -7.72 60.71
CA GLU A 9 -12.86 -8.98 61.27
C GLU A 9 -12.66 -10.03 60.16
N SER A 10 -11.96 -11.13 60.46
CA SER A 10 -11.67 -12.19 59.49
C SER A 10 -12.93 -13.01 59.20
N GLY A 11 -13.58 -12.70 58.07
CA GLY A 11 -14.77 -13.38 57.57
C GLY A 11 -14.47 -14.76 56.97
N ARG A 12 -15.09 -15.78 57.59
CA ARG A 12 -15.28 -17.18 57.15
C ARG A 12 -15.37 -17.40 55.64
N ILE A 13 -14.52 -18.31 55.15
CA ILE A 13 -14.68 -19.03 53.89
C ILE A 13 -15.85 -20.02 54.06
N ARG A 14 -16.93 -19.85 53.28
CA ARG A 14 -17.98 -20.87 53.12
C ARG A 14 -17.61 -21.77 51.95
N ALA A 15 -17.50 -23.07 52.23
CA ALA A 15 -17.37 -24.12 51.23
C ALA A 15 -18.68 -24.27 50.44
N ASP A 16 -18.55 -24.42 49.11
CA ASP A 16 -19.63 -24.69 48.17
C ASP A 16 -19.76 -26.21 47.96
N PRO A 17 -20.85 -26.88 48.39
CA PRO A 17 -21.05 -28.29 48.20
C PRO A 17 -22.08 -28.56 47.10
N ALA A 18 -21.63 -28.60 45.84
CA ALA A 18 -22.45 -29.13 44.74
C ALA A 18 -21.60 -29.85 43.69
N ARG A 19 -20.97 -30.96 44.11
CA ARG A 19 -20.43 -31.97 43.21
C ARG A 19 -21.11 -33.30 43.52
N THR A 20 -22.22 -33.57 42.85
CA THR A 20 -22.85 -34.90 42.80
C THR A 20 -23.24 -35.20 41.35
N ARG A 21 -22.43 -36.05 40.71
CA ARG A 21 -22.91 -36.93 39.64
C ARG A 21 -23.52 -38.16 40.29
N PRO A 22 -24.51 -38.79 39.66
CA PRO A 22 -24.24 -40.13 39.15
C PRO A 22 -24.72 -40.33 37.71
N ALA A 23 -24.10 -41.32 37.08
CA ALA A 23 -24.45 -41.88 35.79
C ALA A 23 -25.48 -43.01 35.98
N SER A 24 -26.49 -43.09 35.12
CA SER A 24 -27.00 -44.32 34.49
C SER A 24 -28.31 -44.09 33.73
N ASP A 25 -28.50 -44.93 32.70
CA ASP A 25 -29.73 -45.26 31.96
C ASP A 25 -30.19 -44.28 30.86
N MET A 26 -29.90 -44.55 29.58
CA MET A 26 -30.35 -45.67 28.74
C MET A 26 -31.88 -45.67 28.57
N PHE A 27 -32.37 -45.18 27.42
CA PHE A 27 -33.35 -45.82 26.54
C PHE A 27 -33.91 -44.84 25.47
N ARG A 28 -33.37 -44.99 24.26
CA ARG A 28 -34.10 -45.17 22.99
C ARG A 28 -35.45 -44.45 22.85
N ARG A 29 -35.46 -43.30 22.15
CA ARG A 29 -36.61 -42.89 21.33
C ARG A 29 -36.16 -42.56 19.91
N ILE A 30 -36.36 -43.55 19.05
CA ILE A 30 -36.30 -43.45 17.59
C ILE A 30 -37.44 -42.50 17.18
N ARG A 31 -37.11 -41.32 16.65
CA ARG A 31 -38.05 -40.52 15.85
C ARG A 31 -37.63 -40.62 14.39
N THR A 32 -38.53 -41.19 13.61
CA THR A 32 -38.53 -41.37 12.16
C THR A 32 -38.21 -40.07 11.40
N PRO A 33 -37.41 -40.11 10.32
CA PRO A 33 -37.24 -38.96 9.44
C PRO A 33 -38.48 -38.76 8.56
N ARG A 34 -39.06 -37.56 8.62
CA ARG A 34 -40.18 -37.17 7.77
C ARG A 34 -39.65 -36.84 6.37
N ARG A 35 -40.16 -37.54 5.37
CA ARG A 35 -39.76 -37.47 3.95
C ARG A 35 -40.35 -36.24 3.26
N VAL A 36 -39.46 -35.37 2.79
CA VAL A 36 -39.41 -34.58 1.53
C VAL A 36 -40.71 -33.95 0.99
N VAL A 37 -40.70 -32.62 0.81
CA VAL A 37 -41.02 -31.96 -0.49
C VAL A 37 -40.07 -30.78 -0.68
N SER A 38 -38.97 -30.97 -1.41
CA SER A 38 -38.12 -29.87 -1.86
C SER A 38 -38.84 -29.14 -3.00
N ARG A 39 -39.30 -27.91 -2.76
CA ARG A 39 -39.71 -27.02 -3.84
C ARG A 39 -38.47 -26.68 -4.68
N ARG A 40 -38.41 -27.21 -5.91
CA ARG A 40 -37.40 -26.84 -6.91
C ARG A 40 -37.47 -25.33 -7.12
N ARG A 41 -36.48 -24.59 -6.63
CA ARG A 41 -36.28 -23.18 -7.00
C ARG A 41 -35.73 -23.16 -8.44
N PRO A 42 -36.23 -22.29 -9.32
CA PRO A 42 -35.70 -22.18 -10.67
C PRO A 42 -34.23 -21.75 -10.62
N HIS A 43 -33.38 -22.47 -11.35
CA HIS A 43 -31.98 -22.13 -11.58
C HIS A 43 -31.89 -20.71 -12.15
N ARG A 44 -31.55 -19.73 -11.32
CA ARG A 44 -30.97 -18.48 -11.81
C ARG A 44 -29.55 -18.81 -12.23
N ARG A 45 -29.30 -18.74 -13.54
CA ARG A 45 -27.96 -18.80 -14.11
C ARG A 45 -27.08 -17.75 -13.41
N PRO A 46 -25.83 -18.07 -13.03
CA PRO A 46 -24.91 -17.04 -12.59
C PRO A 46 -24.65 -16.12 -13.77
N PHE A 47 -25.03 -14.85 -13.64
CA PHE A 47 -24.48 -13.82 -14.50
C PHE A 47 -22.97 -13.79 -14.25
N SER A 48 -22.22 -14.17 -15.27
CA SER A 48 -20.77 -14.04 -15.32
C SER A 48 -20.40 -12.56 -15.14
N ALA A 49 -19.79 -12.21 -14.02
CA ALA A 49 -19.17 -10.91 -13.78
C ALA A 49 -17.78 -10.81 -14.46
N ALA A 50 -17.58 -11.49 -15.60
CA ALA A 50 -16.33 -11.50 -16.35
C ALA A 50 -16.40 -10.70 -17.66
N ALA A 51 -17.40 -9.84 -17.84
CA ALA A 51 -17.50 -9.02 -19.04
C ALA A 51 -18.21 -7.71 -18.74
N HIS A 52 -17.54 -6.72 -18.11
CA HIS A 52 -17.87 -5.28 -18.23
C HIS A 52 -16.91 -4.29 -17.53
N ILE A 53 -15.60 -4.58 -17.43
CA ILE A 53 -14.60 -3.50 -17.24
C ILE A 53 -13.37 -3.86 -18.09
N ASP A 54 -13.57 -3.92 -19.41
CA ASP A 54 -12.46 -4.07 -20.37
C ASP A 54 -12.68 -3.19 -21.60
N LEU A 55 -13.09 -1.94 -21.36
CA LEU A 55 -13.32 -0.93 -22.40
C LEU A 55 -13.18 0.50 -21.87
N ARG A 56 -12.12 0.79 -21.10
CA ARG A 56 -11.65 2.18 -20.83
C ARG A 56 -10.12 2.34 -20.71
N ILE A 57 -9.33 1.36 -21.15
CA ILE A 57 -7.84 1.43 -21.06
C ILE A 57 -7.17 1.80 -22.40
N ASN A 58 -7.88 1.74 -23.55
CA ASN A 58 -7.25 1.93 -24.87
C ASN A 58 -7.62 3.22 -25.63
N SER A 59 -8.03 4.30 -24.96
CA SER A 59 -8.35 5.58 -25.65
C SER A 59 -7.22 6.62 -25.68
N TRP A 60 -6.13 6.46 -24.90
CA TRP A 60 -5.11 7.51 -24.80
C TRP A 60 -3.99 7.43 -25.85
N ARG A 61 -3.78 6.26 -26.47
CA ARG A 61 -2.78 6.11 -27.56
C ARG A 61 -3.20 6.76 -28.89
N ARG A 62 -4.48 7.14 -29.07
CA ARG A 62 -5.01 7.71 -30.34
C ARG A 62 -5.35 9.20 -30.28
N ALA A 63 -5.31 9.80 -29.09
CA ALA A 63 -5.59 11.23 -28.90
C ALA A 63 -4.32 12.09 -29.00
N PHE A 64 -3.14 11.53 -28.73
CA PHE A 64 -1.87 12.26 -28.79
C PHE A 64 -1.28 12.34 -30.22
N GLU A 65 -1.77 11.53 -31.15
CA GLU A 65 -1.19 11.36 -32.51
C GLU A 65 -1.99 12.09 -33.62
N ARG A 66 -2.99 12.90 -33.26
CA ARG A 66 -3.89 13.60 -34.22
C ARG A 66 -3.88 15.13 -34.16
N SER A 67 -2.91 15.74 -33.48
CA SER A 67 -2.67 17.18 -33.58
C SER A 67 -1.49 17.47 -34.52
N ARG A 68 -1.59 17.02 -35.77
CA ARG A 68 -0.86 17.61 -36.90
C ARG A 68 -1.74 18.72 -37.45
N ILE A 69 -1.74 19.86 -36.76
CA ILE A 69 -2.20 21.13 -37.34
C ILE A 69 -0.97 21.79 -37.98
N VAL A 70 -1.15 22.18 -39.23
CA VAL A 70 -0.17 22.79 -40.13
C VAL A 70 0.26 24.16 -39.62
N GLY A 71 1.57 24.47 -39.69
CA GLY A 71 2.09 25.83 -39.70
C GLY A 71 2.61 26.38 -38.37
N ILE A 72 3.71 25.84 -37.86
CA ILE A 72 4.57 26.52 -36.88
C ILE A 72 6.00 26.49 -37.45
N PRO A 73 6.74 27.62 -37.51
CA PRO A 73 8.12 27.61 -37.99
C PRO A 73 8.95 26.65 -37.15
N ASN A 74 9.74 25.81 -37.83
CA ASN A 74 10.47 24.68 -37.27
C ASN A 74 11.80 25.11 -36.63
N ASP A 75 11.77 26.14 -35.78
CA ASP A 75 12.94 26.69 -35.07
C ASP A 75 12.76 26.61 -33.54
N LEU A 76 12.28 25.47 -33.05
CA LEU A 76 12.36 25.15 -31.62
C LEU A 76 13.66 24.37 -31.35
N PRO A 77 14.54 24.83 -30.46
CA PRO A 77 15.80 24.15 -30.18
C PRO A 77 15.51 22.71 -29.72
N ARG A 78 16.21 21.77 -30.37
CA ARG A 78 16.15 20.31 -30.16
C ARG A 78 16.81 19.90 -28.85
N ALA A 79 16.39 20.51 -27.75
CA ALA A 79 16.81 20.21 -26.39
C ALA A 79 15.65 20.51 -25.44
N ARG A 80 14.62 19.64 -25.40
CA ARG A 80 13.76 19.59 -24.21
C ARG A 80 14.50 18.81 -23.13
N GLY A 81 15.56 19.42 -22.60
CA GLY A 81 16.13 19.02 -21.32
C GLY A 81 15.06 19.14 -20.24
N ARG A 82 15.03 18.20 -19.30
CA ARG A 82 14.25 18.31 -18.08
C ARG A 82 14.57 19.65 -17.42
N LEU A 83 13.55 20.40 -17.00
CA LEU A 83 13.77 21.59 -16.17
C LEU A 83 14.47 21.15 -14.88
N PRO A 84 15.47 21.90 -14.39
CA PRO A 84 16.22 21.48 -13.22
C PRO A 84 15.28 21.28 -12.03
N MET A 85 15.39 20.12 -11.38
CA MET A 85 14.69 19.84 -10.13
C MET A 85 15.70 19.98 -9.02
N SER A 86 15.52 20.96 -8.13
CA SER A 86 16.43 21.16 -7.00
C SER A 86 16.39 19.95 -6.05
N ARG A 87 15.20 19.53 -5.61
CA ARG A 87 15.06 18.48 -4.60
C ARG A 87 14.92 17.08 -5.21
N ASP A 88 15.49 16.10 -4.51
CA ASP A 88 15.20 14.69 -4.76
C ASP A 88 13.71 14.40 -4.51
N LEU A 89 13.10 13.61 -5.41
CA LEU A 89 11.69 13.19 -5.34
C LEU A 89 11.61 11.70 -5.02
N LEU A 90 11.03 11.37 -3.87
CA LEU A 90 10.79 10.01 -3.42
C LEU A 90 9.32 9.63 -3.64
N LEU A 91 9.09 8.63 -4.47
CA LEU A 91 7.77 8.04 -4.71
C LEU A 91 7.66 6.71 -3.98
N LEU A 92 6.68 6.60 -3.09
CA LEU A 92 6.41 5.41 -2.28
C LEU A 92 5.02 4.87 -2.56
N LEU A 93 4.81 3.57 -2.36
CA LEU A 93 3.48 3.02 -2.37
C LEU A 93 2.80 3.29 -1.02
N GLU A 94 1.57 3.78 -1.06
CA GLU A 94 0.80 4.09 0.15
C GLU A 94 0.62 2.83 1.02
N PRO A 95 0.94 2.87 2.33
CA PRO A 95 0.75 1.72 3.21
C PRO A 95 -0.73 1.42 3.43
N GLY A 96 -1.07 0.13 3.47
CA GLY A 96 -2.44 -0.33 3.66
C GLY A 96 -3.29 -0.36 2.40
N PHE A 97 -2.69 -0.38 1.22
CA PHE A 97 -3.42 -0.52 -0.03
C PHE A 97 -4.17 -1.86 -0.11
N THR A 98 -5.22 -1.89 -0.93
CA THR A 98 -5.93 -3.13 -1.28
C THR A 98 -5.45 -3.64 -2.64
N ASP A 99 -5.32 -4.96 -2.78
CA ASP A 99 -5.06 -5.61 -4.07
C ASP A 99 -6.37 -6.25 -4.56
N PRO A 100 -6.88 -5.91 -5.77
CA PRO A 100 -8.05 -6.57 -6.35
C PRO A 100 -7.92 -8.10 -6.45
N ARG A 101 -6.69 -8.65 -6.45
CA ARG A 101 -6.43 -10.09 -6.43
C ARG A 101 -6.61 -10.72 -5.05
N HIS A 102 -6.63 -9.91 -4.00
CA HIS A 102 -6.80 -10.33 -2.61
C HIS A 102 -7.89 -9.46 -1.92
N PRO A 103 -9.17 -9.63 -2.28
CA PRO A 103 -10.25 -8.79 -1.77
C PRO A 103 -10.40 -8.90 -0.25
N GLY A 104 -10.51 -7.75 0.43
CA GLY A 104 -10.72 -7.66 1.88
C GLY A 104 -9.44 -7.61 2.72
N GLU A 105 -8.27 -7.81 2.10
CA GLU A 105 -6.97 -7.71 2.76
C GLU A 105 -6.33 -6.33 2.52
N ARG A 106 -5.46 -5.92 3.46
CA ARG A 106 -4.65 -4.70 3.35
C ARG A 106 -3.18 -5.07 3.37
N PHE A 107 -2.41 -4.45 2.48
CA PHE A 107 -1.03 -4.78 2.23
C PHE A 107 -0.10 -3.61 2.47
N VAL A 108 1.17 -3.94 2.66
CA VAL A 108 2.27 -2.99 2.66
C VAL A 108 3.32 -3.45 1.66
N CYS A 109 3.96 -2.51 0.96
CA CYS A 109 5.00 -2.84 -0.01
C CYS A 109 6.28 -3.21 0.74
N PRO A 110 6.87 -4.41 0.53
CA PRO A 110 8.11 -4.79 1.18
C PRO A 110 9.28 -3.83 0.92
N GLY A 111 9.32 -3.21 -0.27
CA GLY A 111 10.36 -2.22 -0.61
C GLY A 111 10.12 -0.84 0.00
N SER A 112 8.86 -0.41 0.12
CA SER A 112 8.54 0.92 0.68
C SER A 112 8.52 0.95 2.21
N VAL A 113 8.18 -0.16 2.88
CA VAL A 113 8.08 -0.23 4.35
C VAL A 113 9.36 0.18 5.07
N PRO A 114 10.55 -0.31 4.71
CA PRO A 114 11.79 0.12 5.37
C PRO A 114 12.03 1.62 5.22
N ILE A 115 11.71 2.18 4.05
CA ILE A 115 11.86 3.61 3.76
C ILE A 115 10.89 4.43 4.60
N GLU A 116 9.62 4.02 4.68
CA GLU A 116 8.63 4.67 5.57
C GLU A 116 9.08 4.63 7.04
N GLY A 117 9.65 3.51 7.49
CA GLY A 117 10.22 3.40 8.83
C GLY A 117 11.37 4.38 9.08
N LEU A 118 12.29 4.51 8.13
CA LEU A 118 13.39 5.49 8.21
C LEU A 118 12.86 6.93 8.22
N LEU A 119 11.91 7.25 7.34
CA LEU A 119 11.28 8.57 7.29
C LEU A 119 10.60 8.93 8.61
N ALA A 120 9.90 7.97 9.23
CA ALA A 120 9.24 8.15 10.51
C ALA A 120 10.22 8.30 11.68
N SER A 121 11.42 7.72 11.59
CA SER A 121 12.43 7.80 12.64
C SER A 121 13.03 9.20 12.80
N ASP A 122 13.07 10.01 11.73
CA ASP A 122 13.54 11.40 11.77
C ASP A 122 12.71 12.33 10.88
N PRO A 123 11.51 12.76 11.33
CA PRO A 123 10.64 13.64 10.56
C PRO A 123 11.25 15.01 10.24
N SER A 124 12.26 15.45 11.00
CA SER A 124 12.90 16.76 10.83
C SER A 124 13.65 16.90 9.49
N LYS A 125 14.01 15.77 8.86
CA LYS A 125 14.73 15.72 7.59
C LYS A 125 13.80 15.65 6.38
N GLN A 126 12.55 15.25 6.56
CA GLN A 126 11.57 15.10 5.46
C GLN A 126 11.35 16.38 4.63
N PRO A 127 11.33 17.61 5.18
CA PRO A 127 11.19 18.83 4.37
C PRO A 127 12.30 19.04 3.34
N ARG A 128 13.38 18.23 3.40
CA ARG A 128 14.45 18.27 2.41
C ARG A 128 14.17 17.47 1.14
N LEU A 129 13.11 16.67 1.16
CA LEU A 129 12.70 15.75 0.11
C LEU A 129 11.30 16.12 -0.38
N ASP A 130 11.07 15.94 -1.67
CA ASP A 130 9.70 15.85 -2.16
C ASP A 130 9.23 14.40 -1.99
N ILE A 131 8.30 14.15 -1.08
CA ILE A 131 7.81 12.78 -0.81
C ILE A 131 6.37 12.66 -1.29
N ARG A 132 6.09 11.68 -2.16
CA ARG A 132 4.73 11.37 -2.61
C ARG A 132 4.41 9.91 -2.39
N ARG A 133 3.26 9.65 -1.76
CA ARG A 133 2.69 8.33 -1.57
C ARG A 133 1.62 8.12 -2.62
N LEU A 134 1.74 7.05 -3.40
CA LEU A 134 0.92 6.77 -4.56
C LEU A 134 0.04 5.53 -4.34
N PRO A 135 -1.15 5.46 -4.95
CA PRO A 135 -2.03 4.31 -4.80
C PRO A 135 -1.46 3.07 -5.51
N PHE A 136 -1.97 1.90 -5.10
CA PHE A 136 -1.61 0.63 -5.73
C PHE A 136 -2.12 0.49 -7.17
N ALA A 137 -3.29 1.04 -7.45
CA ALA A 137 -3.86 0.99 -8.79
C ALA A 137 -2.93 1.65 -9.82
N ARG A 138 -2.80 0.99 -10.98
CA ARG A 138 -2.19 1.58 -12.18
C ARG A 138 -3.31 2.13 -13.08
N PRO A 139 -3.07 3.18 -13.88
CA PRO A 139 -1.82 3.92 -14.05
C PRO A 139 -1.49 4.85 -12.87
N ARG A 140 -0.19 5.03 -12.59
CA ARG A 140 0.34 5.91 -11.53
C ARG A 140 0.85 7.20 -12.14
N GLU A 141 -0.05 8.16 -12.31
CA GLU A 141 0.21 9.42 -13.04
C GLU A 141 1.48 10.15 -12.58
N ALA A 142 1.73 10.23 -11.27
CA ALA A 142 2.93 10.89 -10.75
C ALA A 142 4.24 10.19 -11.14
N ALA A 143 4.24 8.85 -11.21
CA ALA A 143 5.41 8.10 -11.67
C ALA A 143 5.59 8.25 -13.18
N ILE A 144 4.49 8.23 -13.95
CA ILE A 144 4.52 8.43 -15.40
C ILE A 144 5.02 9.82 -15.76
N ALA A 145 4.57 10.85 -15.03
CA ALA A 145 4.98 12.22 -15.25
C ALA A 145 6.46 12.47 -14.89
N ALA A 146 6.98 11.77 -13.87
CA ALA A 146 8.38 11.87 -13.45
C ALA A 146 9.32 11.05 -14.33
N LEU A 147 8.84 9.90 -14.83
CA LEU A 147 9.60 8.94 -15.63
C LEU A 147 8.86 8.69 -16.94
N ASP A 148 8.18 7.56 -17.07
CA ASP A 148 7.34 7.20 -18.21
C ASP A 148 6.33 6.09 -17.84
N ALA A 149 5.58 5.60 -18.83
CA ALA A 149 4.59 4.55 -18.65
C ALA A 149 5.17 3.18 -18.25
N ASP A 150 6.43 2.91 -18.55
CA ASP A 150 7.09 1.63 -18.27
C ASP A 150 7.71 1.63 -16.86
N HIS A 151 8.04 2.81 -16.32
CA HIS A 151 8.69 3.00 -15.02
C HIS A 151 7.72 3.44 -13.91
N GLN A 152 6.60 2.71 -13.74
CA GLN A 152 5.62 2.96 -12.67
C GLN A 152 5.89 2.19 -11.37
N GLY A 153 7.01 1.47 -11.30
CA GLY A 153 7.40 0.67 -10.13
C GLY A 153 7.70 1.56 -8.91
N LEU A 154 7.39 1.07 -7.72
CA LEU A 154 7.64 1.75 -6.45
C LEU A 154 8.31 0.77 -5.47
N PRO A 155 9.23 1.22 -4.60
CA PRO A 155 9.67 2.61 -4.44
C PRO A 155 10.58 3.10 -5.57
N VAL A 156 10.66 4.43 -5.75
CA VAL A 156 11.66 5.05 -6.62
C VAL A 156 12.10 6.40 -6.05
N LEU A 157 13.41 6.64 -6.07
CA LEU A 157 14.02 7.93 -5.77
C LEU A 157 14.51 8.56 -7.08
N ILE A 158 13.91 9.67 -7.47
CA ILE A 158 14.36 10.50 -8.59
C ILE A 158 15.32 11.54 -8.02
N LEU A 159 16.51 11.63 -8.60
CA LEU A 159 17.57 12.48 -8.11
C LEU A 159 17.39 13.91 -8.64
N GLY A 160 17.43 14.86 -7.72
CA GLY A 160 17.54 16.28 -8.00
C GLY A 160 18.95 16.65 -8.41
N ASP A 161 19.08 17.87 -8.93
CA ASP A 161 20.30 18.39 -9.52
C ASP A 161 21.20 19.08 -8.47
N ASP A 162 20.77 19.14 -7.20
CA ASP A 162 21.52 19.72 -6.07
C ASP A 162 22.83 18.96 -5.75
N ALA A 163 22.94 17.69 -6.14
CA ALA A 163 24.12 16.87 -5.94
C ALA A 163 24.28 15.85 -7.08
N PRO A 164 25.53 15.50 -7.47
CA PRO A 164 25.76 14.57 -8.56
C PRO A 164 25.06 13.23 -8.30
N PRO A 165 24.52 12.59 -9.35
CA PRO A 165 23.95 11.26 -9.21
C PRO A 165 25.07 10.24 -8.90
N PRO A 166 24.78 9.18 -8.13
CA PRO A 166 25.72 8.09 -7.94
C PRO A 166 25.90 7.29 -9.24
N ASP A 167 27.02 6.57 -9.36
CA ASP A 167 27.39 5.82 -10.56
C ASP A 167 26.41 4.70 -10.92
N ASP A 168 25.69 4.17 -9.92
CA ASP A 168 24.69 3.11 -10.06
C ASP A 168 23.28 3.63 -10.38
N ALA A 169 23.11 4.94 -10.59
CA ALA A 169 21.82 5.51 -10.95
C ALA A 169 21.36 5.09 -12.35
N LEU A 170 20.10 4.67 -12.45
CA LEU A 170 19.44 4.43 -13.72
C LEU A 170 19.21 5.75 -14.46
N ALA A 171 19.20 5.69 -15.79
CA ALA A 171 19.08 6.84 -16.66
C ALA A 171 17.85 6.72 -17.57
N LEU A 172 17.01 7.75 -17.53
CA LEU A 172 15.92 7.94 -18.50
C LEU A 172 16.06 9.33 -19.11
N GLY A 173 16.75 9.40 -20.25
CA GLY A 173 17.18 10.68 -20.83
C GLY A 173 18.09 11.44 -19.86
N GLN A 174 17.63 12.61 -19.43
CA GLN A 174 18.34 13.45 -18.45
C GLN A 174 17.95 13.14 -17.01
N THR A 175 16.89 12.36 -16.78
CA THR A 175 16.48 11.97 -15.44
C THR A 175 17.38 10.86 -14.91
N ARG A 176 17.76 10.97 -13.64
CA ARG A 176 18.52 9.95 -12.90
C ARG A 176 17.68 9.46 -11.74
N PHE A 177 17.63 8.16 -11.53
CA PHE A 177 16.76 7.57 -10.51
C PHE A 177 17.30 6.22 -10.01
N VAL A 178 16.83 5.81 -8.83
CA VAL A 178 17.16 4.54 -8.19
C VAL A 178 15.88 3.86 -7.73
N THR A 179 15.76 2.56 -8.02
CA THR A 179 14.60 1.74 -7.65
C THR A 179 14.92 0.67 -6.60
N ASP A 180 16.20 0.38 -6.36
CA ASP A 180 16.60 -0.57 -5.32
C ASP A 180 16.34 0.01 -3.93
N SER A 181 15.58 -0.72 -3.11
CA SER A 181 15.12 -0.20 -1.82
C SER A 181 16.25 -0.01 -0.81
N ARG A 182 17.28 -0.88 -0.83
CA ARG A 182 18.44 -0.74 0.06
C ARG A 182 19.27 0.47 -0.35
N ARG A 183 19.53 0.62 -1.64
CA ARG A 183 20.27 1.77 -2.17
C ARG A 183 19.55 3.09 -1.90
N ILE A 184 18.22 3.12 -1.99
CA ILE A 184 17.45 4.31 -1.60
C ILE A 184 17.69 4.67 -0.12
N LEU A 185 17.70 3.70 0.79
CA LEU A 185 17.96 3.94 2.22
C LEU A 185 19.36 4.52 2.46
N GLU A 186 20.37 4.01 1.77
CA GLU A 186 21.73 4.54 1.80
C GLU A 186 21.79 5.97 1.29
N LEU A 187 21.16 6.26 0.16
CA LEU A 187 21.11 7.61 -0.42
C LEU A 187 20.37 8.61 0.47
N LEU A 188 19.34 8.17 1.19
CA LEU A 188 18.68 9.01 2.20
C LEU A 188 19.65 9.37 3.34
N ALA A 189 20.51 8.44 3.76
CA ALA A 189 21.55 8.75 4.74
C ALA A 189 22.64 9.66 4.15
N GLU A 190 23.15 9.35 2.96
CA GLU A 190 24.25 10.08 2.30
C GLU A 190 23.86 11.52 1.91
N ARG A 191 22.68 11.71 1.31
CA ARG A 191 22.26 13.00 0.71
C ARG A 191 21.40 13.85 1.64
N HIS A 192 20.59 13.21 2.49
CA HIS A 192 19.61 13.90 3.34
C HIS A 192 19.94 13.79 4.84
N GLY A 193 20.98 13.04 5.18
CA GLY A 193 21.51 12.92 6.54
C GLY A 193 20.66 12.06 7.47
N PHE A 194 19.81 11.18 6.93
CA PHE A 194 19.08 10.20 7.74
C PHE A 194 20.05 9.22 8.45
N PRO A 195 19.61 8.56 9.54
CA PRO A 195 20.39 7.48 10.15
C PRO A 195 20.72 6.35 9.16
N LYS A 196 21.89 5.73 9.32
CA LYS A 196 22.28 4.54 8.54
C LYS A 196 21.64 3.28 9.13
N LEU A 197 21.37 2.30 8.28
CA LEU A 197 20.98 0.96 8.71
C LEU A 197 22.21 0.17 9.19
N HIS A 198 22.00 -0.70 10.18
CA HIS A 198 23.00 -1.63 10.72
C HIS A 198 22.60 -3.07 10.36
#